data_AF-A0A9P1N8H3-F1
#
_entry.id   AF-A0A9P1N8H3-F1
#
_cell.length_a   1.000
_cell.length_b   1.000
_cell.length_c   1.000
_cell.angle_alpha   90.00
_cell.angle_beta   90.00
_cell.angle_gamma   90.00
#
_symmetry.space_group_name_H-M   'P 1'
#
loop_
_entity.id
_entity.type
_entity.pdbx_description
1 polymer ?
#
loop_
_entity_poly.entity_id
_entity_poly.type
_entity_poly.pdbx_seq_one_letter_code
_entity_poly.pdbx_strand_id
1 'polypeptide(L)'
;MDGRDYNKPQGPPDNKERKPEKKGTIDTIKGFFPSWNRTEVSQFDIEEQRREIERIERLRRLEEKTKKNYAEREQRYREQEESDRKHEEKHKEREDNYKKKLQEIEQERTKKQVETDQEFQNRMKQLNDLTALNIERQNERHARILDETEREYDLKIASKQRETQSIVNIIQQASERNSNESKMRQQQTIDETNEHLRLADERRKQREQELEELREKTRIELEKSRIMWEERKRQLEEQMEYMEQMMIQKLWSIRLENQFTNRLDFLRTSGREILRNYTVLIETLNIVKRRKANGKEVSEEFYAPKIQVLQNSLDSEKELMQKESENIGNILFNGQWVFLYPVKNSLDDIVNSCANFSKVLSGVNLPNLLNCIAQLKDAHVDLCLKIDAIPTFNQLKATNYQFSNLAMIEDEPSQFRIEEIE
;
A
#
# COMPACT_ATOMS: atom_id res chain seq x y z
N MET A 1 -3.83 -44.26 -12.06
CA MET A 1 -3.47 -43.22 -11.08
C MET A 1 -4.72 -42.39 -10.83
N ASP A 2 -5.30 -42.58 -9.64
CA ASP A 2 -6.15 -41.60 -8.96
C ASP A 2 -5.47 -40.22 -8.94
N GLY A 3 -6.12 -39.07 -8.82
CA GLY A 3 -7.51 -38.74 -8.58
C GLY A 3 -7.58 -37.27 -8.14
N ARG A 4 -8.64 -36.59 -8.61
CA ARG A 4 -9.35 -35.47 -7.98
C ARG A 4 -8.67 -34.09 -7.92
N ASP A 5 -9.10 -33.26 -8.87
CA ASP A 5 -9.31 -31.82 -8.71
C ASP A 5 -10.21 -31.51 -7.51
N TYR A 6 -9.66 -30.82 -6.51
CA TYR A 6 -10.41 -30.15 -5.46
C TYR A 6 -10.11 -28.66 -5.53
N ASN A 7 -11.12 -27.85 -5.89
CA ASN A 7 -11.50 -26.57 -5.28
C ASN A 7 -12.33 -25.72 -6.26
N LYS A 8 -13.61 -26.10 -6.42
CA LYS A 8 -14.66 -25.14 -6.78
C LYS A 8 -15.24 -24.56 -5.47
N PRO A 9 -15.40 -23.24 -5.34
CA PRO A 9 -16.15 -22.66 -4.22
C PRO A 9 -17.62 -23.08 -4.35
N GLN A 10 -18.15 -23.74 -3.33
CA GLN A 10 -19.58 -23.97 -3.20
C GLN A 10 -20.27 -22.64 -2.85
N GLY A 11 -21.12 -22.15 -3.75
CA GLY A 11 -22.06 -21.07 -3.45
C GLY A 11 -23.09 -21.47 -2.39
N PRO A 12 -23.78 -20.50 -1.78
CA PRO A 12 -24.77 -20.77 -0.75
C PRO A 12 -25.98 -21.52 -1.35
N PRO A 13 -26.67 -22.38 -0.56
CA PRO A 13 -27.76 -23.19 -1.06
C PRO A 13 -28.99 -22.34 -1.45
N ASP A 14 -29.59 -22.71 -2.58
CA ASP A 14 -30.85 -22.19 -3.11
C ASP A 14 -31.96 -22.20 -2.06
N ASN A 15 -32.42 -21.00 -1.69
CA ASN A 15 -33.58 -20.78 -0.86
C ASN A 15 -34.85 -20.98 -1.70
N LYS A 16 -35.31 -22.23 -1.81
CA LYS A 16 -36.60 -22.55 -2.42
C LYS A 16 -37.75 -22.08 -1.53
N GLU A 17 -38.45 -21.09 -2.05
CA GLU A 17 -39.76 -20.57 -1.67
C GLU A 17 -40.65 -21.61 -0.97
N ARG A 18 -40.93 -21.39 0.33
CA ARG A 18 -42.07 -22.02 1.02
C ARG A 18 -43.25 -21.04 1.01
N LYS A 19 -44.34 -21.46 0.37
CA LYS A 19 -45.66 -20.82 0.39
C LYS A 19 -46.24 -20.76 1.82
N PRO A 20 -47.13 -19.80 2.13
CA PRO A 20 -47.73 -19.65 3.44
C PRO A 20 -48.90 -20.62 3.61
N GLU A 21 -48.82 -21.54 4.57
CA GLU A 21 -49.94 -22.41 4.92
C GLU A 21 -50.64 -21.93 6.20
N LYS A 22 -51.86 -21.42 5.97
CA LYS A 22 -53.11 -21.52 6.74
C LYS A 22 -53.04 -21.43 8.28
N LYS A 23 -53.64 -20.34 8.76
CA LYS A 23 -54.23 -20.18 10.10
C LYS A 23 -55.06 -21.40 10.48
N GLY A 24 -54.55 -22.20 11.43
CA GLY A 24 -55.30 -23.17 12.19
C GLY A 24 -55.89 -22.52 13.44
N THR A 25 -57.17 -22.79 13.65
CA THR A 25 -58.08 -22.30 14.68
C THR A 25 -57.59 -22.53 16.11
N ILE A 26 -57.85 -21.54 16.96
CA ILE A 26 -57.79 -21.64 18.42
C ILE A 26 -58.90 -22.58 18.86
N ASP A 27 -58.57 -23.84 19.13
CA ASP A 27 -59.49 -24.76 19.80
C ASP A 27 -59.36 -24.61 21.32
N THR A 28 -60.35 -23.88 21.84
CA THR A 28 -60.83 -23.88 23.23
C THR A 28 -61.04 -25.31 23.74
N ILE A 29 -60.11 -25.81 24.58
CA ILE A 29 -60.40 -26.92 25.49
C ILE A 29 -60.97 -26.32 26.78
N LYS A 30 -62.30 -26.18 26.82
CA LYS A 30 -63.08 -26.10 28.05
C LYS A 30 -63.38 -27.52 28.52
N GLY A 31 -63.06 -27.80 29.79
CA GLY A 31 -63.87 -28.69 30.61
C GLY A 31 -63.37 -30.13 30.77
N PHE A 32 -62.40 -30.32 31.67
CA PHE A 32 -62.42 -31.48 32.57
C PHE A 32 -61.74 -31.06 33.89
N PHE A 33 -62.56 -30.74 34.89
CA PHE A 33 -62.13 -30.52 36.27
C PHE A 33 -62.15 -31.88 37.00
N PRO A 34 -61.00 -32.41 37.44
CA PRO A 34 -60.94 -33.23 38.63
C PRO A 34 -60.50 -32.39 39.83
N SER A 35 -61.34 -32.45 40.86
CA SER A 35 -61.08 -32.17 42.27
C SER A 35 -59.62 -31.89 42.68
N TRP A 36 -59.43 -30.70 43.24
CA TRP A 36 -58.64 -30.42 44.45
C TRP A 36 -57.53 -31.43 44.77
N ASN A 37 -56.38 -31.26 44.13
CA ASN A 37 -55.10 -31.34 44.82
C ASN A 37 -54.42 -30.00 44.56
N ARG A 38 -54.42 -29.12 45.57
CA ARG A 38 -53.46 -28.02 45.62
C ARG A 38 -52.09 -28.67 45.83
N THR A 39 -51.47 -29.10 44.74
CA THR A 39 -50.02 -29.22 44.70
C THR A 39 -49.53 -27.78 44.83
N GLU A 40 -48.99 -27.44 45.99
CA GLU A 40 -48.18 -26.23 46.14
C GLU A 40 -47.09 -26.32 45.09
N VAL A 41 -47.30 -25.71 43.92
CA VAL A 41 -46.21 -25.43 42.99
C VAL A 41 -45.30 -24.53 43.81
N SER A 42 -44.18 -25.11 44.23
CA SER A 42 -43.25 -24.43 45.12
C SER A 42 -42.90 -23.09 44.48
N GLN A 43 -42.79 -22.02 45.26
CA GLN A 43 -42.24 -20.75 44.74
C GLN A 43 -40.91 -21.00 44.01
N PHE A 44 -40.18 -22.04 44.41
CA PHE A 44 -39.00 -22.56 43.73
C PHE A 44 -39.25 -22.93 42.26
N ASP A 45 -40.33 -23.65 41.94
CA ASP A 45 -40.63 -24.10 40.57
C ASP A 45 -41.04 -22.93 39.66
N ILE A 46 -41.73 -21.93 40.22
CA ILE A 46 -42.08 -20.68 39.50
C ILE A 46 -40.83 -19.83 39.26
N GLU A 47 -39.93 -19.75 40.24
CA GLU A 47 -38.64 -19.04 40.12
C GLU A 47 -37.72 -19.74 39.11
N GLU A 48 -37.73 -21.08 39.08
CA GLU A 48 -36.96 -21.90 38.14
C GLU A 48 -37.50 -21.77 36.71
N GLN A 49 -38.82 -21.78 36.51
CA GLN A 49 -39.45 -21.47 35.23
C GLN A 49 -39.14 -20.04 34.76
N ARG A 50 -39.12 -19.05 35.66
CA ARG A 50 -38.72 -17.68 35.33
C ARG A 50 -37.26 -17.60 34.90
N ARG A 51 -36.34 -18.25 35.61
CA ARG A 51 -34.92 -18.31 35.24
C ARG A 51 -34.70 -19.02 33.91
N GLU A 52 -35.48 -20.05 33.61
CA GLU A 52 -35.39 -20.76 32.33
C GLU A 52 -35.90 -19.91 31.16
N ILE A 53 -37.00 -19.17 31.34
CA ILE A 53 -37.47 -18.19 30.35
C ILE A 53 -36.43 -17.09 30.11
N GLU A 54 -35.82 -16.56 31.17
CA GLU A 54 -34.78 -15.53 31.08
C GLU A 54 -33.51 -16.06 30.37
N ARG A 55 -33.16 -17.33 30.61
CA ARG A 55 -32.05 -18.02 29.92
C ARG A 55 -32.34 -18.17 28.43
N ILE A 56 -33.55 -18.59 28.06
CA ILE A 56 -33.98 -18.72 26.66
C ILE A 56 -33.98 -17.35 25.96
N GLU A 57 -34.42 -16.29 26.63
CA GLU A 57 -34.36 -14.91 26.10
C GLU A 57 -32.91 -14.45 25.86
N ARG A 58 -32.00 -14.71 26.79
CA ARG A 58 -30.58 -14.38 26.61
C ARG A 58 -29.95 -15.14 25.44
N LEU A 59 -30.29 -16.42 25.26
CA LEU A 59 -29.83 -17.22 24.13
C LEU A 59 -30.37 -16.68 22.79
N ARG A 60 -31.65 -16.28 22.73
CA ARG A 60 -32.21 -15.64 21.53
C ARG A 60 -31.54 -14.32 21.18
N ARG A 61 -31.26 -13.47 22.19
CA ARG A 61 -30.53 -12.21 21.97
C ARG A 61 -29.10 -12.44 21.48
N LEU A 62 -28.44 -13.50 21.98
CA LEU A 62 -27.13 -13.92 21.48
C LEU A 62 -27.20 -14.39 20.03
N GLU A 63 -28.19 -15.20 19.65
CA GLU A 63 -28.40 -15.63 18.26
C GLU A 63 -28.73 -14.47 17.31
N GLU A 64 -29.54 -13.50 17.73
CA GLU A 64 -29.81 -12.30 16.92
C GLU A 64 -28.55 -11.44 16.76
N LYS A 65 -27.74 -11.31 17.82
CA LYS A 65 -26.49 -10.56 17.76
C LYS A 65 -25.47 -11.24 16.86
N THR A 66 -25.37 -12.58 16.88
CA THR A 66 -24.47 -13.31 15.97
C THR A 66 -24.96 -13.25 14.52
N LYS A 67 -26.28 -13.33 14.28
CA LYS A 67 -26.85 -13.12 12.93
C LYS A 67 -26.58 -11.73 12.39
N LYS A 68 -26.76 -10.68 13.19
CA LYS A 68 -26.43 -9.29 12.79
C LYS A 68 -24.95 -9.12 12.49
N ASN A 69 -24.07 -9.63 13.36
CA ASN A 69 -22.62 -9.58 13.13
C ASN A 69 -22.19 -10.33 11.87
N TYR A 70 -22.85 -11.45 11.54
CA TYR A 70 -22.59 -12.20 10.32
C TYR A 70 -23.04 -11.41 9.07
N ALA A 71 -24.23 -10.83 9.10
CA ALA A 71 -24.74 -9.98 8.01
C ALA A 71 -23.87 -8.74 7.77
N GLU A 72 -23.39 -8.07 8.84
CA GLU A 72 -22.47 -6.93 8.71
C GLU A 72 -21.11 -7.34 8.15
N ARG A 73 -20.58 -8.51 8.53
CA ARG A 73 -19.35 -9.05 7.94
C ARG A 73 -19.52 -9.38 6.45
N GLU A 74 -20.64 -9.98 6.08
CA GLU A 74 -20.93 -10.32 4.69
C GLU A 74 -21.10 -9.05 3.82
N GLN A 75 -21.75 -8.02 4.36
CA GLN A 75 -21.90 -6.74 3.67
C GLN A 75 -20.54 -6.05 3.46
N ARG A 76 -19.68 -6.00 4.49
CA ARG A 76 -18.32 -5.46 4.35
C ARG A 76 -17.49 -6.24 3.34
N TYR A 77 -17.65 -7.56 3.28
CA TYR A 77 -16.96 -8.39 2.30
C TYR A 77 -17.40 -8.04 0.87
N ARG A 78 -18.71 -7.84 0.63
CA ARG A 78 -19.24 -7.41 -0.68
C ARG A 78 -18.77 -6.00 -1.07
N GLU A 79 -18.77 -5.06 -0.12
CA GLU A 79 -18.26 -3.69 -0.35
C GLU A 79 -16.77 -3.70 -0.69
N GLN A 80 -15.98 -4.56 -0.04
CA GLN A 80 -14.57 -4.75 -0.35
C GLN A 80 -14.36 -5.38 -1.72
N GLU A 81 -15.13 -6.42 -2.07
CA GLU A 81 -15.06 -7.07 -3.39
C GLU A 81 -15.44 -6.10 -4.54
N GLU A 82 -16.43 -5.21 -4.32
CA GLU A 82 -16.80 -4.18 -5.28
C GLU A 82 -15.74 -3.09 -5.41
N SER A 83 -15.09 -2.71 -4.30
CA SER A 83 -13.95 -1.78 -4.31
C SER A 83 -12.76 -2.36 -5.08
N ASP A 84 -12.45 -3.64 -4.87
CA ASP A 84 -11.36 -4.33 -5.53
C ASP A 84 -11.62 -4.42 -7.04
N ARG A 85 -12.85 -4.75 -7.47
CA ARG A 85 -13.21 -4.70 -8.90
C ARG A 85 -13.06 -3.31 -9.52
N LYS A 86 -13.52 -2.26 -8.84
CA LYS A 86 -13.37 -0.88 -9.34
C LYS A 86 -11.91 -0.47 -9.44
N HIS A 87 -11.07 -0.93 -8.53
CA HIS A 87 -9.64 -0.68 -8.59
C HIS A 87 -8.99 -1.44 -9.77
N GLU A 88 -9.38 -2.69 -9.99
CA GLU A 88 -8.90 -3.51 -11.11
C GLU A 88 -9.32 -2.93 -12.47
N GLU A 89 -10.56 -2.47 -12.60
CA GLU A 89 -11.05 -1.76 -13.80
C GLU A 89 -10.24 -0.48 -14.08
N LYS A 90 -10.00 0.34 -13.05
CA LYS A 90 -9.16 1.55 -13.19
C LYS A 90 -7.70 1.24 -13.49
N HIS A 91 -7.19 0.11 -13.03
CA HIS A 91 -5.84 -0.34 -13.36
C HIS A 91 -5.77 -0.74 -14.83
N LYS A 92 -6.73 -1.53 -15.29
CA LYS A 92 -6.85 -1.98 -16.69
C LYS A 92 -7.04 -0.81 -17.65
N GLU A 93 -7.86 0.17 -17.29
CA GLU A 93 -8.06 1.40 -18.08
C GLU A 93 -6.75 2.19 -18.22
N ARG A 94 -5.95 2.30 -17.15
CA ARG A 94 -4.63 2.93 -17.21
C ARG A 94 -3.68 2.16 -18.12
N GLU A 95 -3.62 0.83 -18.02
CA GLU A 95 -2.78 0.00 -18.90
C GLU A 95 -3.15 0.14 -20.38
N ASP A 96 -4.45 0.14 -20.70
CA ASP A 96 -4.91 0.30 -22.07
C ASP A 96 -4.59 1.71 -22.60
N ASN A 97 -4.68 2.73 -21.75
CA ASN A 97 -4.30 4.09 -22.11
C ASN A 97 -2.78 4.22 -22.36
N TYR A 98 -1.94 3.54 -21.57
CA TYR A 98 -0.49 3.47 -21.82
C TYR A 98 -0.17 2.74 -23.12
N LYS A 99 -0.82 1.61 -23.40
CA LYS A 99 -0.65 0.88 -24.67
C LYS A 99 -1.02 1.73 -25.87
N LYS A 100 -2.12 2.50 -25.78
CA LYS A 100 -2.55 3.41 -26.83
C LYS A 100 -1.54 4.53 -27.07
N LYS A 101 -1.03 5.16 -26.00
CA LYS A 101 0.03 6.19 -26.10
C LYS A 101 1.32 5.65 -26.72
N LEU A 102 1.71 4.42 -26.39
CA LEU A 102 2.87 3.77 -27.02
C LEU A 102 2.66 3.56 -28.52
N GLN A 103 1.47 3.12 -28.94
CA GLN A 103 1.13 2.99 -30.36
C GLN A 103 1.13 4.34 -31.09
N GLU A 104 0.63 5.41 -30.47
CA GLU A 104 0.64 6.76 -31.05
C GLU A 104 2.08 7.27 -31.26
N ILE A 105 2.97 7.07 -30.29
CA ILE A 105 4.40 7.43 -30.39
C ILE A 105 5.08 6.63 -31.52
N GLU A 106 4.78 5.35 -31.64
CA GLU A 106 5.35 4.50 -32.69
C GLU A 106 4.87 4.92 -34.08
N GLN A 107 3.59 5.28 -34.23
CA GLN A 107 3.06 5.85 -35.46
C GLN A 107 3.70 7.19 -35.82
N GLU A 108 3.91 8.09 -34.86
CA GLU A 108 4.60 9.36 -35.11
C GLU A 108 6.05 9.17 -35.53
N ARG A 109 6.78 8.24 -34.91
CA ARG A 109 8.14 7.88 -35.32
C ARG A 109 8.18 7.38 -36.76
N THR A 110 7.23 6.52 -37.12
CA THR A 110 7.17 5.94 -38.46
C THR A 110 6.85 7.01 -39.50
N LYS A 111 5.92 7.93 -39.21
CA LYS A 111 5.62 9.09 -40.09
C LYS A 111 6.84 9.99 -40.30
N LYS A 112 7.51 10.38 -39.21
CA LYS A 112 8.74 11.20 -39.31
C LYS A 112 9.81 10.50 -40.12
N GLN A 113 9.98 9.19 -39.98
CA GLN A 113 10.95 8.43 -40.76
C GLN A 113 10.63 8.46 -42.26
N VAL A 114 9.36 8.26 -42.64
CA VAL A 114 8.91 8.36 -44.04
C VAL A 114 9.12 9.77 -44.60
N GLU A 115 8.80 10.80 -43.83
CA GLU A 115 9.03 12.20 -44.22
C GLU A 115 10.53 12.47 -44.45
N THR A 116 11.40 12.01 -43.55
CA THR A 116 12.85 12.16 -43.71
C THR A 116 13.40 11.40 -44.92
N ASP A 117 12.91 10.19 -45.19
CA ASP A 117 13.32 9.41 -46.35
C ASP A 117 12.87 10.07 -47.66
N GLN A 118 11.67 10.66 -47.66
CA GLN A 118 11.14 11.38 -48.82
C GLN A 118 11.91 12.68 -49.08
N GLU A 119 12.26 13.43 -48.04
CA GLU A 119 13.14 14.60 -48.15
C GLU A 119 14.52 14.24 -48.69
N PHE A 120 15.09 13.12 -48.22
CA PHE A 120 16.37 12.62 -48.70
C PHE A 120 16.32 12.23 -50.19
N GLN A 121 15.28 11.51 -50.62
CA GLN A 121 15.08 11.16 -52.02
C GLN A 121 14.89 12.40 -52.91
N ASN A 122 14.14 13.40 -52.45
CA ASN A 122 13.96 14.66 -53.16
C ASN A 122 15.29 15.42 -53.33
N ARG A 123 16.12 15.47 -52.29
CA ARG A 123 17.47 16.07 -52.37
C ARG A 123 18.38 15.32 -53.33
N MET A 124 18.34 13.99 -53.32
CA MET A 124 19.11 13.18 -54.27
C MET A 124 18.67 13.40 -55.71
N LYS A 125 17.36 13.55 -55.96
CA LYS A 125 16.84 13.89 -57.29
C LYS A 125 17.31 15.27 -57.75
N GLN A 126 17.23 16.28 -56.89
CA GLN A 126 17.72 17.63 -57.20
C GLN A 126 19.23 17.66 -57.51
N LEU A 127 20.02 16.85 -56.78
CA LEU A 127 21.45 16.68 -57.05
C LEU A 127 21.69 16.03 -58.42
N ASN A 128 20.96 14.97 -58.75
CA ASN A 128 21.08 14.32 -60.05
C ASN A 128 20.67 15.26 -61.20
N ASP A 129 19.59 16.03 -61.04
CA ASP A 129 19.13 17.00 -62.05
C ASP A 129 20.17 18.12 -62.27
N LEU A 130 20.77 18.64 -61.18
CA LEU A 130 21.88 19.61 -61.26
C LEU A 130 23.11 19.02 -61.97
N THR A 131 23.40 17.74 -61.71
CA THR A 131 24.54 17.05 -62.33
C THR A 131 24.29 16.85 -63.83
N ALA A 132 23.08 16.45 -64.22
CA ALA A 132 22.67 16.30 -65.62
C ALA A 132 22.72 17.63 -66.37
N LEU A 133 22.24 18.73 -65.75
CA LEU A 133 22.25 20.06 -66.35
C LEU A 133 23.67 20.61 -66.51
N ASN A 134 24.59 20.27 -65.61
CA ASN A 134 26.01 20.60 -65.77
C ASN A 134 26.67 19.80 -66.90
N ILE A 135 26.33 18.52 -67.05
CA ILE A 135 26.80 17.69 -68.19
C ILE A 135 26.26 18.25 -69.50
N GLU A 136 24.99 18.62 -69.56
CA GLU A 136 24.38 19.23 -70.75
C GLU A 136 25.07 20.54 -71.12
N ARG A 137 25.32 21.44 -70.15
CA ARG A 137 26.10 22.67 -70.39
C ARG A 137 27.53 22.40 -70.85
N GLN A 138 28.18 21.37 -70.31
CA GLN A 138 29.52 20.97 -70.78
C GLN A 138 29.48 20.46 -72.21
N ASN A 139 28.47 19.64 -72.55
CA ASN A 139 28.26 19.14 -73.91
C ASN A 139 27.91 20.26 -74.89
N GLU A 140 27.07 21.22 -74.51
CA GLU A 140 26.77 22.41 -75.32
C GLU A 140 28.03 23.26 -75.55
N ARG A 141 28.86 23.45 -74.52
CA ARG A 141 30.16 24.14 -74.67
C ARG A 141 31.07 23.38 -75.62
N HIS A 142 31.17 22.06 -75.47
CA HIS A 142 31.96 21.22 -76.38
C HIS A 142 31.42 21.26 -77.81
N ALA A 143 30.11 21.22 -78.01
CA ALA A 143 29.48 21.30 -79.33
C ALA A 143 29.71 22.66 -79.99
N ARG A 144 29.64 23.77 -79.22
CA ARG A 144 29.97 25.10 -79.73
C ARG A 144 31.44 25.21 -80.12
N ILE A 145 32.35 24.66 -79.30
CA ILE A 145 33.78 24.62 -79.63
C ILE A 145 34.00 23.79 -80.90
N LEU A 146 33.31 22.66 -81.05
CA LEU A 146 33.40 21.83 -82.27
C LEU A 146 32.87 22.56 -83.51
N ASP A 147 31.70 23.21 -83.43
CA ASP A 147 31.14 24.04 -84.53
C ASP A 147 32.03 25.24 -84.86
N GLU A 148 32.62 25.89 -83.86
CA GLU A 148 33.63 26.96 -84.08
C GLU A 148 34.89 26.41 -84.76
N THR A 149 35.38 25.25 -84.35
CA THR A 149 36.55 24.61 -85.00
C THR A 149 36.23 24.09 -86.40
N GLU A 150 35.01 23.61 -86.65
CA GLU A 150 34.54 23.15 -87.96
C GLU A 150 34.35 24.35 -88.90
N ARG A 151 33.76 25.45 -88.42
CA ARG A 151 33.72 26.73 -89.13
C ARG A 151 35.11 27.30 -89.39
N GLU A 152 36.06 27.20 -88.46
CA GLU A 152 37.46 27.58 -88.71
C GLU A 152 38.13 26.66 -89.75
N TYR A 153 37.79 25.38 -89.77
CA TYR A 153 38.29 24.43 -90.77
C TYR A 153 37.70 24.70 -92.16
N ASP A 154 36.39 24.96 -92.23
CA ASP A 154 35.69 25.35 -93.46
C ASP A 154 36.12 26.73 -93.96
N LEU A 155 36.41 27.68 -93.06
CA LEU A 155 37.03 28.95 -93.39
C LEU A 155 38.51 28.78 -93.81
N LYS A 156 39.24 27.79 -93.29
CA LYS A 156 40.59 27.43 -93.77
C LYS A 156 40.56 26.73 -95.13
N ILE A 157 39.52 25.96 -95.43
CA ILE A 157 39.31 25.34 -96.75
C ILE A 157 38.85 26.39 -97.77
N ALA A 158 37.96 27.31 -97.38
CA ALA A 158 37.50 28.43 -98.21
C ALA A 158 38.56 29.54 -98.40
N SER A 159 39.44 29.78 -97.43
CA SER A 159 40.54 30.77 -97.54
C SER A 159 41.74 30.24 -98.33
N LYS A 160 41.80 28.93 -98.64
CA LYS A 160 42.83 28.36 -99.51
C LYS A 160 42.59 28.57 -101.01
N GLN A 161 41.74 29.53 -101.39
CA GLN A 161 41.56 29.86 -102.81
C GLN A 161 41.23 31.32 -103.14
N ARG A 162 41.51 32.29 -102.25
CA ARG A 162 41.68 33.72 -102.59
C ARG A 162 42.01 34.53 -101.33
N GLU A 163 43.28 34.52 -100.93
CA GLU A 163 43.87 35.72 -100.34
C GLU A 163 44.39 36.53 -101.55
N THR A 164 44.26 37.84 -101.65
CA THR A 164 44.88 38.80 -100.74
C THR A 164 44.39 40.20 -101.16
N GLN A 165 44.51 41.19 -100.27
CA GLN A 165 44.18 42.62 -100.47
C GLN A 165 42.72 43.08 -100.26
N SER A 166 42.15 42.87 -99.06
CA SER A 166 41.38 43.93 -98.37
C SER A 166 41.01 43.61 -96.91
N ILE A 167 41.72 42.68 -96.24
CA ILE A 167 41.31 42.15 -94.93
C ILE A 167 42.18 42.64 -93.76
N VAL A 168 43.29 43.31 -94.03
CA VAL A 168 44.18 43.81 -92.95
C VAL A 168 43.58 45.00 -92.19
N ASN A 169 42.83 45.88 -92.85
CA ASN A 169 42.28 47.08 -92.18
C ASN A 169 40.96 46.87 -91.43
N ILE A 170 40.20 45.81 -91.72
CA ILE A 170 38.96 45.49 -90.98
C ILE A 170 39.27 44.65 -89.73
N ILE A 171 40.30 43.78 -89.78
CA ILE A 171 40.70 42.94 -88.65
C ILE A 171 41.34 43.75 -87.51
N GLN A 172 42.06 44.83 -87.81
CA GLN A 172 42.71 45.66 -86.78
C GLN A 172 41.69 46.43 -85.92
N GLN A 173 40.59 46.92 -86.50
CA GLN A 173 39.56 47.66 -85.75
C GLN A 173 38.54 46.74 -85.06
N ALA A 174 38.36 45.51 -85.55
CA ALA A 174 37.50 44.51 -84.92
C ALA A 174 38.17 43.78 -83.74
N SER A 175 39.50 43.53 -83.80
CA SER A 175 40.20 42.78 -82.75
C SER A 175 40.40 43.58 -81.46
N GLU A 176 40.56 44.90 -81.53
CA GLU A 176 40.71 45.76 -80.34
C GLU A 176 39.37 45.99 -79.61
N ARG A 177 38.25 46.06 -80.35
CA ARG A 177 36.91 46.16 -79.75
C ARG A 177 36.42 44.82 -79.18
N ASN A 178 36.61 43.69 -79.87
CA ASN A 178 36.24 42.37 -79.34
C ASN A 178 37.14 41.90 -78.20
N SER A 179 38.43 42.25 -78.17
CA SER A 179 39.34 41.86 -77.08
C SER A 179 38.98 42.56 -75.77
N ASN A 180 38.62 43.85 -75.81
CA ASN A 180 38.18 44.56 -74.60
C ASN A 180 36.76 44.16 -74.16
N GLU A 181 35.84 43.92 -75.10
CA GLU A 181 34.49 43.47 -74.75
C GLU A 181 34.47 42.02 -74.24
N SER A 182 35.28 41.13 -74.81
CA SER A 182 35.46 39.75 -74.32
C SER A 182 36.16 39.71 -72.96
N LYS A 183 37.18 40.56 -72.73
CA LYS A 183 37.85 40.64 -71.42
C LYS A 183 36.94 41.22 -70.34
N MET A 184 36.13 42.24 -70.65
CA MET A 184 35.14 42.75 -69.69
C MET A 184 34.03 41.73 -69.40
N ARG A 185 33.52 41.00 -70.40
CA ARG A 185 32.52 39.94 -70.18
C ARG A 185 33.09 38.75 -69.40
N GLN A 186 34.35 38.37 -69.66
CA GLN A 186 35.04 37.35 -68.87
C GLN A 186 35.27 37.82 -67.43
N GLN A 187 35.68 39.07 -67.22
CA GLN A 187 35.85 39.63 -65.88
C GLN A 187 34.51 39.70 -65.14
N GLN A 188 33.44 40.17 -65.79
CA GLN A 188 32.08 40.16 -65.22
C GLN A 188 31.62 38.75 -64.87
N THR A 189 31.85 37.76 -65.75
CA THR A 189 31.49 36.36 -65.46
C THR A 189 32.29 35.80 -64.29
N ILE A 190 33.58 36.14 -64.18
CA ILE A 190 34.45 35.74 -63.07
C ILE A 190 33.98 36.39 -61.77
N ASP A 191 33.65 37.68 -61.79
CA ASP A 191 33.18 38.44 -60.63
C ASP A 191 31.80 37.93 -60.16
N GLU A 192 30.86 37.68 -61.08
CA GLU A 192 29.56 37.05 -60.79
C GLU A 192 29.72 35.63 -60.22
N THR A 193 30.64 34.83 -60.78
CA THR A 193 30.91 33.47 -60.27
C THR A 193 31.53 33.52 -58.88
N ASN A 194 32.47 34.43 -58.63
CA ASN A 194 33.07 34.63 -57.31
C ASN A 194 32.05 35.16 -56.29
N GLU A 195 31.14 36.04 -56.69
CA GLU A 195 30.05 36.52 -55.85
C GLU A 195 29.07 35.39 -55.50
N HIS A 196 28.69 34.56 -56.47
CA HIS A 196 27.86 33.38 -56.24
C HIS A 196 28.53 32.35 -55.32
N LEU A 197 29.84 32.12 -55.48
CA LEU A 197 30.61 31.24 -54.60
C LEU A 197 30.67 31.80 -53.17
N ARG A 198 30.92 33.11 -53.02
CA ARG A 198 30.92 33.76 -51.70
C ARG A 198 29.56 33.66 -51.01
N LEU A 199 28.47 33.92 -51.74
CA LEU A 199 27.10 33.80 -51.22
C LEU A 199 26.74 32.36 -50.88
N ALA A 200 27.20 31.38 -51.65
CA ALA A 200 27.00 29.96 -51.36
C ALA A 200 27.75 29.53 -50.08
N ASP A 201 28.99 30.00 -49.91
CA ASP A 201 29.78 29.75 -48.69
C ASP A 201 29.20 30.44 -47.46
N GLU A 202 28.68 31.67 -47.60
CA GLU A 202 27.95 32.37 -46.52
C GLU A 202 26.69 31.61 -46.12
N ARG A 203 25.89 31.14 -47.08
CA ARG A 203 24.70 30.29 -46.80
C ARG A 203 25.07 28.96 -46.17
N ARG A 204 26.20 28.35 -46.57
CA ARG A 204 26.69 27.11 -45.97
C ARG A 204 27.08 27.34 -44.50
N LYS A 205 27.83 28.41 -44.22
CA LYS A 205 28.22 28.79 -42.85
C LYS A 205 27.02 29.10 -41.97
N GLN A 206 26.01 29.80 -42.50
CA GLN A 206 24.76 30.07 -41.77
C GLN A 206 24.01 28.78 -41.42
N ARG A 207 23.85 27.85 -42.38
CA ARG A 207 23.19 26.56 -42.11
C ARG A 207 23.96 25.69 -41.13
N GLU A 208 25.29 25.73 -41.17
CA GLU A 208 26.13 24.98 -40.23
C GLU A 208 26.01 25.56 -38.81
N GLN A 209 25.95 26.89 -38.66
CA GLN A 209 25.67 27.54 -37.39
C GLN A 209 24.26 27.21 -36.86
N GLU A 210 23.22 27.28 -37.68
CA GLU A 210 21.85 26.90 -37.30
C GLU A 210 21.75 25.43 -36.86
N LEU A 211 22.44 24.53 -37.56
CA LEU A 211 22.51 23.11 -37.21
C LEU A 211 23.24 22.90 -35.88
N GLU A 212 24.32 23.64 -35.63
CA GLU A 212 25.07 23.56 -34.38
C GLU A 212 24.25 24.10 -33.20
N GLU A 213 23.56 25.22 -33.37
CA GLU A 213 22.63 25.75 -32.36
C GLU A 213 21.48 24.78 -32.06
N LEU A 214 20.92 24.12 -33.09
CA LEU A 214 19.86 23.14 -32.91
C LEU A 214 20.35 21.89 -32.17
N ARG A 215 21.57 21.41 -32.47
CA ARG A 215 22.21 20.30 -31.75
C ARG A 215 22.45 20.65 -30.29
N GLU A 216 22.96 21.84 -30.01
CA GLU A 216 23.20 22.28 -28.64
C GLU A 216 21.90 22.43 -27.84
N LYS A 217 20.85 23.01 -28.45
CA LYS A 217 19.51 23.06 -27.82
C LYS A 217 18.97 21.67 -27.51
N THR A 218 19.07 20.74 -28.45
CA THR A 218 18.63 19.35 -28.26
C THR A 218 19.43 18.67 -27.15
N ARG A 219 20.75 18.89 -27.09
CA ARG A 219 21.61 18.36 -26.02
C ARG A 219 21.20 18.89 -24.65
N ILE A 220 20.98 20.19 -24.53
CA ILE A 220 20.54 20.83 -23.28
C ILE A 220 19.17 20.29 -22.85
N GLU A 221 18.24 20.11 -23.79
CA GLU A 221 16.90 19.60 -23.49
C GLU A 221 16.92 18.13 -23.05
N LEU A 222 17.73 17.30 -23.71
CA LEU A 222 17.95 15.90 -23.29
C LEU A 222 18.58 15.83 -21.90
N GLU A 223 19.57 16.69 -21.60
CA GLU A 223 20.21 16.72 -20.28
C GLU A 223 19.24 17.20 -19.19
N LYS A 224 18.43 18.24 -19.47
CA LYS A 224 17.36 18.67 -18.55
C LYS A 224 16.34 17.56 -18.30
N SER A 225 15.95 16.84 -19.34
CA SER A 225 15.04 15.70 -19.23
C SER A 225 15.66 14.58 -18.40
N ARG A 226 16.95 14.27 -18.62
CA ARG A 226 17.69 13.29 -17.83
C ARG A 226 17.72 13.64 -16.34
N ILE A 227 18.07 14.89 -16.01
CA ILE A 227 18.11 15.38 -14.62
C ILE A 227 16.72 15.28 -13.97
N MET A 228 15.66 15.69 -14.69
CA MET A 228 14.28 15.57 -14.19
C MET A 228 13.86 14.12 -13.96
N TRP A 229 14.28 13.19 -14.84
CA TRP A 229 14.01 11.77 -14.68
C TRP A 229 14.78 11.15 -13.51
N GLU A 230 16.05 11.51 -13.33
CA GLU A 230 16.87 11.06 -12.21
C GLU A 230 16.30 11.55 -10.87
N GLU A 231 15.87 12.81 -10.79
CA GLU A 231 15.24 13.38 -9.60
C GLU A 231 13.89 12.69 -9.30
N ARG A 232 13.05 12.49 -10.32
CA ARG A 232 11.77 11.77 -10.16
C ARG A 232 11.99 10.33 -9.71
N LYS A 233 13.02 9.67 -10.25
CA LYS A 233 13.38 8.31 -9.85
C LYS A 233 13.79 8.27 -8.38
N ARG A 234 14.64 9.20 -7.93
CA ARG A 234 15.05 9.33 -6.52
C ARG A 234 13.84 9.52 -5.61
N GLN A 235 12.93 10.42 -5.95
CA GLN A 235 11.71 10.66 -5.17
C GLN A 235 10.82 9.41 -5.06
N LEU A 236 10.72 8.62 -6.14
CA LEU A 236 9.99 7.35 -6.11
C LEU A 236 10.68 6.31 -5.23
N GLU A 237 12.02 6.22 -5.27
CA GLU A 237 12.80 5.34 -4.41
C GLU A 237 12.61 5.71 -2.93
N GLU A 238 12.70 6.99 -2.58
CA GLU A 238 12.44 7.50 -1.21
C GLU A 238 11.00 7.19 -0.74
N GLN A 239 10.00 7.37 -1.61
CA GLN A 239 8.61 7.01 -1.28
C GLN A 239 8.42 5.50 -1.09
N MET A 240 9.08 4.67 -1.88
CA MET A 240 9.03 3.22 -1.70
C MET A 240 9.66 2.80 -0.38
N GLU A 241 10.84 3.33 -0.04
CA GLU A 241 11.49 3.07 1.25
C GLU A 241 10.59 3.47 2.43
N TYR A 242 9.94 4.64 2.33
CA TYR A 242 8.99 5.09 3.34
C TYR A 242 7.78 4.14 3.49
N MET A 243 7.20 3.69 2.37
CA MET A 243 6.11 2.71 2.37
C MET A 243 6.53 1.37 2.96
N GLU A 244 7.73 0.88 2.63
CA GLU A 244 8.30 -0.34 3.18
C GLU A 244 8.47 -0.23 4.69
N GLN A 245 9.03 0.87 5.19
CA GLN A 245 9.15 1.14 6.62
C GLN A 245 7.78 1.16 7.31
N MET A 246 6.77 1.84 6.72
CA MET A 246 5.40 1.83 7.24
C MET A 246 4.79 0.42 7.29
N MET A 247 4.97 -0.39 6.25
CA MET A 247 4.48 -1.77 6.21
C MET A 247 5.16 -2.63 7.27
N ILE A 248 6.48 -2.50 7.43
CA ILE A 248 7.25 -3.19 8.48
C ILE A 248 6.73 -2.79 9.86
N GLN A 249 6.57 -1.48 10.12
CA GLN A 249 6.00 -0.99 11.38
C GLN A 249 4.60 -1.53 11.65
N LYS A 250 3.73 -1.58 10.63
CA LYS A 250 2.37 -2.14 10.76
C LYS A 250 2.39 -3.63 11.08
N LEU A 251 3.24 -4.40 10.41
CA LEU A 251 3.42 -5.83 10.69
C LEU A 251 3.95 -6.07 12.11
N TRP A 252 4.92 -5.25 12.55
CA TRP A 252 5.41 -5.27 13.92
C TRP A 252 4.27 -4.96 14.90
N SER A 253 3.51 -3.89 14.69
CA SER A 253 2.36 -3.50 15.52
C SER A 253 1.35 -4.64 15.68
N ILE A 254 1.00 -5.32 14.59
CA ILE A 254 0.10 -6.48 14.62
C ILE A 254 0.70 -7.65 15.42
N ARG A 255 1.98 -7.97 15.22
CA ARG A 255 2.65 -9.05 15.96
C ARG A 255 2.68 -8.76 17.46
N LEU A 256 2.98 -7.52 17.84
CA LEU A 256 3.01 -7.07 19.22
C LEU A 256 1.62 -7.10 19.84
N GLU A 257 0.62 -6.61 19.13
CA GLU A 257 -0.79 -6.65 19.54
C GLU A 257 -1.23 -8.09 19.84
N ASN A 258 -0.93 -9.03 18.95
CA ASN A 258 -1.26 -10.44 19.17
C ASN A 258 -0.49 -11.06 20.34
N GLN A 259 0.82 -10.81 20.44
CA GLN A 259 1.64 -11.36 21.52
C GLN A 259 1.23 -10.85 22.90
N PHE A 260 1.04 -9.53 23.03
CA PHE A 260 0.64 -8.93 24.30
C PHE A 260 -0.81 -9.24 24.65
N THR A 261 -1.73 -9.29 23.68
CA THR A 261 -3.11 -9.73 23.95
C THR A 261 -3.12 -11.13 24.54
N ASN A 262 -2.45 -12.09 23.91
CA ASN A 262 -2.39 -13.47 24.42
C ASN A 262 -1.74 -13.55 25.81
N ARG A 263 -0.68 -12.78 26.05
CA ARG A 263 0.03 -12.73 27.33
C ARG A 263 -0.83 -12.14 28.44
N LEU A 264 -1.53 -11.04 28.18
CA LEU A 264 -2.44 -10.39 29.14
C LEU A 264 -3.68 -11.25 29.41
N ASP A 265 -4.20 -11.94 28.41
CA ASP A 265 -5.31 -12.88 28.54
C ASP A 265 -4.92 -14.08 29.42
N PHE A 266 -3.68 -14.59 29.25
CA PHE A 266 -3.14 -15.64 30.10
C PHE A 266 -3.08 -15.19 31.57
N LEU A 267 -2.53 -14.00 31.86
CA LEU A 267 -2.44 -13.47 33.23
C LEU A 267 -3.81 -13.22 33.87
N ARG A 268 -4.83 -12.84 33.09
CA ARG A 268 -6.20 -12.71 33.59
C ARG A 268 -6.86 -14.05 33.90
N THR A 269 -6.32 -15.15 33.37
CA THR A 269 -6.90 -16.49 33.54
C THR A 269 -6.09 -17.40 34.45
N SER A 270 -4.87 -17.03 34.85
CA SER A 270 -4.01 -17.82 35.74
C SER A 270 -4.63 -17.97 37.15
N GLY A 271 -5.31 -16.94 37.65
CA GLY A 271 -6.00 -16.97 38.95
C GLY A 271 -7.22 -17.90 39.08
N ARG A 272 -7.60 -18.63 38.03
CA ARG A 272 -8.75 -19.56 38.08
C ARG A 272 -8.57 -20.70 39.09
N GLU A 273 -7.34 -21.17 39.25
CA GLU A 273 -7.05 -22.24 40.21
C GLU A 273 -7.22 -21.77 41.66
N ILE A 274 -6.89 -20.51 41.94
CA ILE A 274 -7.14 -19.86 43.25
C ILE A 274 -8.64 -19.82 43.54
N LEU A 275 -9.48 -19.42 42.58
CA LEU A 275 -10.94 -19.41 42.74
C LEU A 275 -11.49 -20.81 43.06
N ARG A 276 -11.01 -21.83 42.36
CA ARG A 276 -11.41 -23.22 42.58
C ARG A 276 -11.03 -23.68 43.99
N ASN A 277 -9.78 -23.45 44.39
CA ASN A 277 -9.27 -23.87 45.70
C ASN A 277 -9.90 -23.08 46.85
N TYR A 278 -10.21 -21.80 46.63
CA TYR A 278 -10.98 -20.98 47.58
C TYR A 278 -12.39 -21.54 47.78
N THR A 279 -13.10 -21.89 46.70
CA THR A 279 -14.46 -22.45 46.78
C THR A 279 -14.47 -23.74 47.60
N VAL A 280 -13.53 -24.65 47.33
CA VAL A 280 -13.37 -25.90 48.08
C VAL A 280 -13.06 -25.63 49.56
N LEU A 281 -12.20 -24.65 49.85
CA LEU A 281 -11.89 -24.26 51.23
C LEU A 281 -13.14 -23.72 51.95
N ILE A 282 -13.89 -22.81 51.35
CA ILE A 282 -15.10 -22.24 51.96
C ILE A 282 -16.17 -23.30 52.21
N GLU A 283 -16.39 -24.22 51.27
CA GLU A 283 -17.30 -25.36 51.46
C GLU A 283 -16.86 -26.22 52.66
N THR A 284 -15.55 -26.52 52.74
CA THR A 284 -14.96 -27.28 53.83
C THR A 284 -15.16 -26.55 55.17
N LEU A 285 -14.87 -25.25 55.23
CA LEU A 285 -15.05 -24.43 56.44
C LEU A 285 -16.52 -24.33 56.87
N ASN A 286 -17.46 -24.28 55.91
CA ASN A 286 -18.90 -24.31 56.21
C ASN A 286 -19.36 -25.67 56.75
N ILE A 287 -18.73 -26.78 56.33
CA ILE A 287 -18.96 -28.11 56.93
C ILE A 287 -18.42 -28.14 58.36
N VAL A 288 -17.21 -27.61 58.59
CA VAL A 288 -16.60 -27.51 59.93
C VAL A 288 -17.48 -26.70 60.86
N LYS A 289 -17.96 -25.52 60.43
CA LYS A 289 -18.88 -24.66 61.17
C LYS A 289 -20.14 -25.41 61.61
N ARG A 290 -20.77 -26.18 60.70
CA ARG A 290 -21.95 -26.99 60.99
C ARG A 290 -21.66 -28.14 61.96
N ARG A 291 -20.54 -28.83 61.82
CA ARG A 291 -20.13 -29.91 62.73
C ARG A 291 -19.88 -29.40 64.15
N LYS A 292 -19.20 -28.26 64.28
CA LYS A 292 -18.95 -27.60 65.57
C LYS A 292 -20.26 -27.14 66.23
N ALA A 293 -21.20 -26.57 65.46
CA ALA A 293 -22.52 -26.20 65.97
C ALA A 293 -23.33 -27.40 66.50
N ASN A 294 -23.09 -28.60 65.97
CA ASN A 294 -23.71 -29.85 66.40
C ASN A 294 -22.92 -30.57 67.52
N GLY A 295 -21.94 -29.91 68.15
CA GLY A 295 -21.14 -30.48 69.23
C GLY A 295 -20.14 -31.57 68.82
N LYS A 296 -19.86 -31.72 67.51
CA LYS A 296 -18.86 -32.68 67.03
C LYS A 296 -17.46 -32.05 67.07
N GLU A 297 -16.50 -32.79 67.61
CA GLU A 297 -15.08 -32.43 67.48
C GLU A 297 -14.65 -32.50 66.01
N VAL A 298 -13.85 -31.53 65.59
CA VAL A 298 -13.28 -31.44 64.24
C VAL A 298 -11.77 -31.27 64.38
N SER A 299 -11.02 -32.27 63.91
CA SER A 299 -9.56 -32.21 63.84
C SER A 299 -9.10 -31.20 62.79
N GLU A 300 -7.95 -30.56 63.04
CA GLU A 300 -7.32 -29.65 62.08
C GLU A 300 -6.93 -30.34 60.77
N GLU A 301 -6.64 -31.64 60.83
CA GLU A 301 -6.33 -32.49 59.68
C GLU A 301 -7.43 -32.48 58.60
N PHE A 302 -8.67 -32.14 58.96
CA PHE A 302 -9.78 -32.07 58.03
C PHE A 302 -9.72 -30.86 57.09
N TYR A 303 -9.24 -29.70 57.56
CA TYR A 303 -9.24 -28.46 56.76
C TYR A 303 -7.83 -27.94 56.44
N ALA A 304 -6.81 -28.29 57.23
CA ALA A 304 -5.43 -27.84 57.02
C ALA A 304 -4.89 -28.16 55.61
N PRO A 305 -5.14 -29.34 55.01
CA PRO A 305 -4.69 -29.62 53.64
C PRO A 305 -5.30 -28.67 52.60
N LYS A 306 -6.55 -28.21 52.81
CA LYS A 306 -7.22 -27.28 51.90
C LYS A 306 -6.64 -25.87 52.00
N ILE A 307 -6.26 -25.46 53.21
CA ILE A 307 -5.53 -24.21 53.43
C ILE A 307 -4.17 -24.28 52.72
N GLN A 308 -3.42 -25.37 52.90
CA GLN A 308 -2.10 -25.54 52.27
C GLN A 308 -2.18 -25.52 50.74
N VAL A 309 -3.18 -26.21 50.15
CA VAL A 309 -3.38 -26.20 48.70
C VAL A 309 -3.64 -24.78 48.19
N LEU A 310 -4.50 -24.01 48.86
CA LEU A 310 -4.79 -22.64 48.47
C LEU A 310 -3.57 -21.71 48.66
N GLN A 311 -2.79 -21.89 49.74
CA GLN A 311 -1.53 -21.16 49.95
C GLN A 311 -0.54 -21.42 48.82
N ASN A 312 -0.34 -22.68 48.43
CA ASN A 312 0.54 -23.04 47.32
C ASN A 312 0.07 -22.40 45.99
N SER A 313 -1.24 -22.34 45.74
CA SER A 313 -1.79 -21.64 44.56
C SER A 313 -1.52 -20.14 44.60
N LEU A 314 -1.67 -19.49 45.76
CA LEU A 314 -1.38 -18.07 45.93
C LEU A 314 0.11 -17.76 45.74
N ASP A 315 0.99 -18.61 46.26
CA ASP A 315 2.44 -18.44 46.11
C ASP A 315 2.87 -18.61 44.64
N SER A 316 2.32 -19.62 43.95
CA SER A 316 2.57 -19.81 42.52
C SER A 316 2.10 -18.62 41.68
N GLU A 317 0.92 -18.08 41.97
CA GLU A 317 0.39 -16.91 41.25
C GLU A 317 1.21 -15.65 41.54
N LYS A 318 1.59 -15.46 42.81
CA LYS A 318 2.46 -14.36 43.24
C LYS A 318 3.80 -14.41 42.49
N GLU A 319 4.43 -15.58 42.41
CA GLU A 319 5.70 -15.76 41.71
C GLU A 319 5.57 -15.46 40.21
N LEU A 320 4.48 -15.93 39.58
CA LEU A 320 4.18 -15.64 38.17
C LEU A 320 4.04 -14.13 37.94
N MET A 321 3.21 -13.45 38.72
CA MET A 321 2.95 -12.02 38.60
C MET A 321 4.19 -11.18 38.90
N GLN A 322 5.00 -11.60 39.86
CA GLN A 322 6.25 -10.94 40.20
C GLN A 322 7.29 -11.06 39.08
N LYS A 323 7.53 -12.27 38.56
CA LYS A 323 8.42 -12.47 37.39
C LYS A 323 7.97 -11.65 36.19
N GLU A 324 6.66 -11.58 35.98
CA GLU A 324 6.09 -10.81 34.89
C GLU A 324 6.26 -9.29 35.09
N SER A 325 6.04 -8.79 36.31
CA SER A 325 6.30 -7.39 36.66
C SER A 325 7.78 -7.02 36.50
N GLU A 326 8.70 -7.88 36.91
CA GLU A 326 10.15 -7.70 36.72
C GLU A 326 10.52 -7.68 35.23
N ASN A 327 9.98 -8.61 34.44
CA ASN A 327 10.17 -8.64 32.99
C ASN A 327 9.70 -7.34 32.32
N ILE A 328 8.51 -6.86 32.68
CA ILE A 328 7.99 -5.58 32.17
C ILE A 328 8.84 -4.41 32.68
N GLY A 329 9.31 -4.44 33.93
CA GLY A 329 10.21 -3.45 34.51
C GLY A 329 11.51 -3.32 33.72
N ASN A 330 12.13 -4.44 33.35
CA ASN A 330 13.34 -4.46 32.52
C ASN A 330 13.09 -3.87 31.12
N ILE A 331 11.93 -4.15 30.53
CA ILE A 331 11.53 -3.59 29.23
C ILE A 331 11.30 -2.07 29.32
N LEU A 332 10.71 -1.59 30.43
CA LEU A 332 10.47 -0.17 30.68
C LEU A 332 11.76 0.62 30.90
N PHE A 333 12.71 0.08 31.67
CA PHE A 333 13.98 0.74 31.97
C PHE A 333 14.85 0.94 30.72
N ASN A 334 14.70 0.07 29.72
CA ASN A 334 15.36 0.20 28.43
C ASN A 334 14.70 1.24 27.49
N GLY A 335 13.66 1.96 27.96
CA GLY A 335 13.02 3.05 27.23
C GLY A 335 12.09 2.61 26.08
N GLN A 336 11.88 1.31 25.90
CA GLN A 336 11.27 0.80 24.67
C GLN A 336 9.73 0.78 24.68
N TRP A 337 9.04 0.73 25.85
CA TRP A 337 7.59 0.45 25.93
C TRP A 337 6.86 1.09 27.12
N VAL A 338 6.87 2.43 27.23
CA VAL A 338 6.26 3.19 28.35
C VAL A 338 4.79 2.82 28.62
N PHE A 339 4.05 2.42 27.59
CA PHE A 339 2.64 2.03 27.69
C PHE A 339 2.38 0.75 28.50
N LEU A 340 3.41 -0.01 28.86
CA LEU A 340 3.29 -1.18 29.72
C LEU A 340 3.26 -0.83 31.21
N TYR A 341 3.50 0.43 31.58
CA TYR A 341 3.48 0.89 32.97
C TYR A 341 2.18 0.54 33.74
N PRO A 342 0.97 0.74 33.17
CA PRO A 342 -0.28 0.35 33.84
C PRO A 342 -0.39 -1.16 34.07
N VAL A 343 0.18 -1.97 33.18
CA VAL A 343 0.23 -3.44 33.36
C VAL A 343 1.11 -3.76 34.53
N LYS A 344 2.35 -3.22 34.57
CA LYS A 344 3.28 -3.45 35.68
C LYS A 344 2.64 -3.14 37.05
N ASN A 345 2.00 -1.98 37.17
CA ASN A 345 1.34 -1.58 38.42
C ASN A 345 0.22 -2.55 38.82
N SER A 346 -0.56 -3.03 37.84
CA SER A 346 -1.62 -4.01 38.10
C SER A 346 -1.05 -5.34 38.59
N LEU A 347 0.10 -5.78 38.06
CA LEU A 347 0.78 -6.99 38.52
C LEU A 347 1.34 -6.82 39.93
N ASP A 348 1.97 -5.68 40.23
CA ASP A 348 2.47 -5.37 41.59
C ASP A 348 1.34 -5.36 42.62
N ASP A 349 0.18 -4.80 42.26
CA ASP A 349 -1.03 -4.84 43.09
C ASP A 349 -1.50 -6.27 43.37
N ILE A 350 -1.46 -7.15 42.36
CA ILE A 350 -1.82 -8.56 42.52
C ILE A 350 -0.82 -9.28 43.42
N VAL A 351 0.49 -9.03 43.26
CA VAL A 351 1.55 -9.58 44.13
C VAL A 351 1.29 -9.22 45.60
N ASN A 352 0.94 -7.96 45.86
CA ASN A 352 0.58 -7.50 47.21
C ASN A 352 -0.71 -8.15 47.73
N SER A 353 -1.71 -8.30 46.87
CA SER A 353 -3.00 -8.92 47.21
C SER A 353 -2.83 -10.42 47.54
N CYS A 354 -2.04 -11.15 46.76
CA CYS A 354 -1.68 -12.54 47.05
C CYS A 354 -0.95 -12.66 48.40
N ALA A 355 0.00 -11.76 48.69
CA ALA A 355 0.72 -11.75 49.96
C ALA A 355 -0.21 -11.47 51.16
N ASN A 356 -1.15 -10.54 51.01
CA ASN A 356 -2.16 -10.26 52.03
C ASN A 356 -3.11 -11.44 52.24
N PHE A 357 -3.57 -12.07 51.17
CA PHE A 357 -4.44 -13.24 51.26
C PHE A 357 -3.73 -14.42 51.93
N SER A 358 -2.47 -14.69 51.58
CA SER A 358 -1.67 -15.73 52.22
C SER A 358 -1.49 -15.48 53.72
N LYS A 359 -1.28 -14.22 54.14
CA LYS A 359 -1.26 -13.83 55.56
C LYS A 359 -2.59 -14.11 56.26
N VAL A 360 -3.73 -13.75 55.67
CA VAL A 360 -5.05 -14.05 56.24
C VAL A 360 -5.23 -15.56 56.43
N LEU A 361 -4.84 -16.37 55.44
CA LEU A 361 -4.90 -17.83 55.50
C LEU A 361 -4.02 -18.42 56.61
N SER A 362 -2.80 -17.88 56.80
CA SER A 362 -1.90 -18.34 57.87
C SER A 362 -2.45 -18.07 59.28
N GLY A 363 -3.35 -17.09 59.43
CA GLY A 363 -4.02 -16.75 60.69
C GLY A 363 -5.28 -17.57 60.99
N VAL A 364 -5.70 -18.46 60.08
CA VAL A 364 -6.91 -19.28 60.25
C VAL A 364 -6.63 -20.42 61.23
N ASN A 365 -7.22 -20.34 62.41
CA ASN A 365 -7.24 -21.42 63.39
C ASN A 365 -8.68 -21.75 63.84
N LEU A 366 -8.87 -22.93 64.46
CA LEU A 366 -10.19 -23.41 64.88
C LEU A 366 -10.98 -22.43 65.81
N PRO A 367 -10.33 -21.65 66.69
CA PRO A 367 -10.98 -20.61 67.48
C PRO A 367 -11.51 -19.42 66.66
N ASN A 368 -10.73 -18.93 65.68
CA ASN A 368 -11.05 -17.74 64.90
C ASN A 368 -11.77 -18.01 63.57
N LEU A 369 -12.07 -19.28 63.28
CA LEU A 369 -12.64 -19.77 62.02
C LEU A 369 -13.82 -18.92 61.48
N LEU A 370 -14.69 -18.42 62.36
CA LEU A 370 -15.84 -17.60 61.96
C LEU A 370 -15.48 -16.16 61.59
N ASN A 371 -14.51 -15.56 62.30
CA ASN A 371 -14.03 -14.21 62.02
C ASN A 371 -13.16 -14.19 60.75
N CYS A 372 -12.48 -15.30 60.46
CA CYS A 372 -11.64 -15.42 59.27
C CYS A 372 -12.45 -15.66 57.99
N ILE A 373 -13.64 -16.29 58.01
CA ILE A 373 -14.41 -16.53 56.77
C ILE A 373 -14.77 -15.22 56.04
N ALA A 374 -15.16 -14.18 56.79
CA ALA A 374 -15.44 -12.87 56.21
C ALA A 374 -14.17 -12.24 55.60
N GLN A 375 -13.07 -12.25 56.35
CA GLN A 375 -11.77 -11.72 55.90
C GLN A 375 -11.22 -12.48 54.68
N LEU A 376 -11.40 -13.81 54.62
CA LEU A 376 -11.03 -14.64 53.48
C LEU A 376 -11.86 -14.31 52.25
N LYS A 377 -13.14 -13.99 52.42
CA LYS A 377 -14.01 -13.54 51.34
C LYS A 377 -13.58 -12.18 50.82
N ASP A 378 -13.30 -11.23 51.69
CA ASP A 378 -12.88 -9.89 51.29
C ASP A 378 -11.53 -9.94 50.55
N ALA A 379 -10.56 -10.70 51.07
CA ALA A 379 -9.26 -10.91 50.41
C ALA A 379 -9.38 -11.62 49.06
N HIS A 380 -10.28 -12.61 48.95
CA HIS A 380 -10.54 -13.28 47.68
C HIS A 380 -11.17 -12.36 46.63
N VAL A 381 -12.20 -11.58 47.04
CA VAL A 381 -12.87 -10.63 46.15
C VAL A 381 -11.90 -9.55 45.68
N ASP A 382 -11.09 -8.99 46.58
CA ASP A 382 -10.07 -8.01 46.24
C ASP A 382 -9.09 -8.57 45.20
N LEU A 383 -8.54 -9.76 45.43
CA LEU A 383 -7.64 -10.41 44.48
C LEU A 383 -8.31 -10.64 43.10
N CYS A 384 -9.55 -11.13 43.07
CA CYS A 384 -10.28 -11.31 41.81
C CYS A 384 -10.48 -9.99 41.07
N LEU A 385 -10.86 -8.92 41.78
CA LEU A 385 -11.01 -7.59 41.19
C LEU A 385 -9.68 -7.06 40.61
N LYS A 386 -8.55 -7.32 41.29
CA LYS A 386 -7.23 -6.91 40.79
C LYS A 386 -6.80 -7.69 39.56
N ILE A 387 -7.07 -9.00 39.51
CA ILE A 387 -6.81 -9.83 38.32
C ILE A 387 -7.67 -9.40 37.14
N ASP A 388 -8.96 -9.15 37.36
CA ASP A 388 -9.88 -8.67 36.31
C ASP A 388 -9.54 -7.24 35.83
N ALA A 389 -8.90 -6.44 36.70
CA ALA A 389 -8.46 -5.08 36.39
C ALA A 389 -7.16 -5.01 35.57
N ILE A 390 -6.50 -6.15 35.28
CA ILE A 390 -5.35 -6.16 34.37
C ILE A 390 -5.79 -5.55 33.02
N PRO A 391 -5.14 -4.47 32.56
CA PRO A 391 -5.54 -3.80 31.33
C PRO A 391 -5.49 -4.73 30.12
N THR A 392 -6.51 -4.65 29.27
CA THR A 392 -6.49 -5.29 27.95
C THR A 392 -5.59 -4.51 26.99
N PHE A 393 -5.06 -5.19 25.98
CA PHE A 393 -4.25 -4.51 24.96
C PHE A 393 -4.98 -3.35 24.28
N ASN A 394 -6.29 -3.49 24.01
CA ASN A 394 -7.10 -2.41 23.45
C ASN A 394 -7.23 -1.19 24.37
N GLN A 395 -7.33 -1.39 25.69
CA GLN A 395 -7.33 -0.28 26.65
C GLN A 395 -5.97 0.43 26.69
N LEU A 396 -4.88 -0.33 26.62
CA LEU A 396 -3.52 0.22 26.53
C LEU A 396 -3.33 1.01 25.22
N LYS A 397 -3.84 0.50 24.10
CA LYS A 397 -3.80 1.19 22.80
C LYS A 397 -4.54 2.52 22.84
N ALA A 398 -5.70 2.56 23.49
CA ALA A 398 -6.50 3.77 23.63
C ALA A 398 -5.81 4.85 24.47
N THR A 399 -5.10 4.49 25.54
CA THR A 399 -4.31 5.44 26.34
C THR A 399 -3.01 5.85 25.65
N ASN A 400 -2.43 5.00 24.80
CA ASN A 400 -1.16 5.27 24.13
C ASN A 400 -1.28 6.12 22.86
N TYR A 401 -2.45 6.15 22.19
CA TYR A 401 -2.73 7.11 21.10
C TYR A 401 -2.55 8.58 21.54
N GLN A 402 -2.61 8.88 22.84
CA GLN A 402 -2.31 10.19 23.38
C GLN A 402 -0.80 10.47 23.47
N PHE A 403 0.07 9.45 23.58
CA PHE A 403 1.52 9.59 23.67
C PHE A 403 2.22 9.56 22.30
N SER A 404 1.68 8.80 21.33
CA SER A 404 2.23 8.77 19.95
C SER A 404 2.09 10.11 19.24
N ASN A 405 1.03 10.88 19.55
CA ASN A 405 0.84 12.23 19.03
C ASN A 405 1.80 13.26 19.65
N LEU A 406 2.45 12.96 20.79
CA LEU A 406 3.42 13.88 21.41
C LEU A 406 4.84 13.69 20.85
N ALA A 407 5.18 12.51 20.31
CA ALA A 407 6.49 12.24 19.71
C ALA A 407 6.57 12.58 18.20
N MET A 408 5.43 12.92 17.57
CA MET A 408 5.35 13.27 16.15
C MET A 408 5.10 14.76 15.88
N ILE A 409 5.21 15.64 16.88
CA ILE A 409 4.96 17.09 16.74
C ILE A 409 6.25 17.92 16.57
N GLU A 410 7.45 17.32 16.54
CA GLU A 410 8.69 18.10 16.41
C GLU A 410 9.39 18.06 15.04
N ASP A 411 8.74 17.56 13.99
CA ASP A 411 9.16 17.88 12.62
C ASP A 411 7.93 17.86 11.70
N GLU A 412 7.30 19.03 11.53
CA GLU A 412 6.38 19.24 10.43
C GLU A 412 7.13 19.02 9.11
N PRO A 413 6.76 18.04 8.27
CA PRO A 413 7.24 18.05 6.89
C PRO A 413 6.59 19.26 6.23
N SER A 414 7.42 20.26 5.93
CA SER A 414 7.11 21.43 5.12
C SER A 414 6.06 21.10 4.05
N GLN A 415 4.87 21.67 4.21
CA GLN A 415 3.80 21.62 3.23
C GLN A 415 4.28 22.29 1.93
N PHE A 416 4.86 21.51 1.02
CA PHE A 416 5.01 21.94 -0.35
C PHE A 416 3.67 21.75 -1.05
N ARG A 417 2.89 22.85 -1.07
CA ARG A 417 1.80 23.02 -2.04
C ARG A 417 2.38 22.83 -3.43
N ILE A 418 1.89 21.83 -4.14
CA ILE A 418 1.99 21.79 -5.59
C ILE A 418 1.09 22.93 -6.07
N GLU A 419 1.66 24.09 -6.37
CA GLU A 419 0.98 25.06 -7.22
C GLU A 419 0.87 24.42 -8.60
N GLU A 420 -0.37 24.21 -9.03
CA GLU A 420 -0.68 23.87 -10.42
C GLU A 420 -0.14 25.00 -11.31
N ILE A 421 0.89 24.67 -12.10
CA ILE A 421 1.32 25.54 -13.20
C ILE A 421 0.48 25.12 -14.40
N GLU A 422 -0.43 26.01 -14.81
CA GLU A 422 -1.17 25.98 -16.08
C GLU A 422 -0.24 26.06 -17.30
#